data_AF-A0A7C3G6N1-F1
#
_entry.id   AF-A0A7C3G6N1-F1
#
_cell.length_a   1.000
_cell.length_b   1.000
_cell.length_c   1.000
_cell.angle_alpha   90.00
_cell.angle_beta   90.00
_cell.angle_gamma   90.00
#
_symmetry.space_group_name_H-M   'P 1'
#
loop_
_entity.id
_entity.type
_entity.pdbx_description
1 polymer ?
#
loop_
_entity_poly.entity_id
_entity_poly.type
_entity_poly.pdbx_seq_one_letter_code
_entity_poly.pdbx_strand_id
1 'polypeptide(L)' 'VGAGFLYPLAGEVRTMPGLPSSPAFMNIDLVDGKIVGLS' A
#
# COMPACT_ATOMS: atom_id res chain seq x y z
N VAL A 1 16.42 17.40 -16.17
CA VAL A 1 15.95 18.24 -15.03
C VAL A 1 14.91 17.41 -14.28
N GLY A 2 15.25 16.92 -13.09
CA GLY A 2 14.37 16.09 -12.25
C GLY A 2 13.40 16.93 -11.42
N ALA A 3 12.68 16.29 -10.48
CA ALA A 3 11.71 16.91 -9.56
C ALA A 3 12.33 18.12 -8.83
N GLY A 4 12.14 19.33 -9.39
CA GLY A 4 12.85 20.55 -9.04
C GLY A 4 12.43 21.16 -7.70
N PHE A 5 12.58 20.42 -6.61
CA PHE A 5 12.39 20.92 -5.25
C PHE A 5 13.38 20.25 -4.28
N LEU A 6 13.84 21.02 -3.31
CA LEU A 6 14.63 20.53 -2.19
C LEU A 6 13.64 19.98 -1.14
N TYR A 7 13.60 18.66 -0.93
CA TYR A 7 12.82 18.06 0.16
C TYR A 7 13.76 17.83 1.35
N PRO A 8 13.77 18.70 2.38
CA PRO A 8 14.51 18.40 3.59
C PRO A 8 13.82 17.17 4.23
N LEU A 9 14.46 16.01 4.10
CA LEU A 9 14.05 14.79 4.78
C LEU A 9 14.29 14.99 6.29
N ALA A 10 13.36 15.66 6.97
CA ALA A 10 13.41 15.91 8.42
C ALA A 10 13.12 14.64 9.25
N GLY A 11 13.22 13.45 8.63
CA GLY A 11 12.91 12.16 9.21
C GLY A 11 13.01 11.03 8.17
N GLU A 12 12.86 9.79 8.64
CA GLU A 12 12.88 8.61 7.78
C GLU A 12 11.64 8.57 6.87
N VAL A 13 11.85 8.74 5.56
CA VAL A 13 10.80 8.54 4.56
C VAL A 13 10.74 7.06 4.21
N ARG A 14 9.65 6.40 4.60
CA ARG A 14 9.36 5.03 4.17
C ARG A 14 8.89 5.06 2.73
N THR A 15 9.81 4.76 1.79
CA THR A 15 9.50 4.62 0.36
C THR A 15 8.83 3.29 0.02
N MET A 16 8.82 2.35 0.97
CA MET A 16 8.20 1.03 0.83
C MET A 16 7.33 0.74 2.07
N PRO A 17 5.99 0.79 1.95
CA PRO A 17 5.10 0.38 3.04
C PRO A 17 5.13 -1.14 3.20
N GLY A 18 5.18 -1.60 4.45
CA GLY A 18 4.99 -3.01 4.79
C GLY A 18 3.51 -3.37 4.89
N LEU A 19 3.21 -4.67 4.89
CA LEU A 19 1.85 -5.18 5.09
C LEU A 19 1.49 -5.15 6.58
N PRO A 20 0.25 -4.78 6.96
CA PRO A 20 -0.18 -4.81 8.35
C PRO A 20 -0.27 -6.25 8.88
N SER A 21 -0.31 -6.41 10.21
CA SER A 21 -0.38 -7.71 10.90
C SER A 21 -1.59 -8.56 10.51
N SER A 22 -2.67 -7.93 10.05
CA SER A 22 -3.79 -8.60 9.37
C SER A 22 -3.88 -8.07 7.93
N PRO A 23 -3.30 -8.77 6.96
CA PRO A 23 -3.31 -8.37 5.56
C PRO A 23 -4.72 -8.34 4.96
N ALA A 24 -4.98 -7.38 4.07
CA ALA A 24 -6.24 -7.33 3.33
C ALA A 24 -6.49 -8.59 2.49
N PHE A 25 -5.43 -9.26 2.02
CA PHE A 25 -5.57 -10.49 1.21
C PHE A 25 -6.27 -11.64 1.94
N MET A 26 -6.25 -11.66 3.27
CA MET A 26 -6.92 -12.71 4.05
C MET A 26 -8.44 -12.69 3.87
N ASN A 27 -8.99 -11.53 3.46
CA ASN A 27 -10.41 -11.35 3.23
C ASN A 27 -10.77 -11.34 1.73
N ILE A 28 -9.78 -11.44 0.83
CA ILE A 28 -10.00 -11.49 -0.61
C ILE A 28 -10.38 -12.91 -1.00
N ASP A 29 -11.55 -13.07 -1.62
CA ASP A 29 -12.01 -14.37 -2.10
C ASP A 29 -12.85 -14.24 -3.39
N LEU A 30 -13.11 -15.36 -4.04
CA LEU A 30 -13.99 -15.47 -5.19
C LEU A 30 -15.21 -16.32 -4.82
N VAL A 31 -16.34 -15.64 -4.54
CA VAL A 31 -17.60 -16.30 -4.20
C VAL A 31 -18.57 -16.14 -5.37
N ASP A 32 -19.07 -17.26 -5.91
CA ASP A 32 -20.01 -17.30 -7.03
C ASP A 32 -19.57 -16.49 -8.26
N GLY A 33 -18.27 -16.51 -8.56
CA GLY A 33 -17.67 -15.78 -9.67
C GLY A 33 -17.52 -14.27 -9.45
N LYS A 34 -17.77 -13.77 -8.23
CA LYS A 34 -17.56 -12.37 -7.83
C LYS A 34 -16.42 -12.25 -6.83
N ILE A 35 -15.59 -11.23 -7.03
CA ILE A 35 -14.51 -10.91 -6.10
C ILE A 35 -15.12 -10.23 -4.87
N VAL A 36 -14.84 -10.75 -3.69
CA VAL A 36 -15.18 -10.16 -2.38
C VAL A 36 -13.89 -9.73 -1.66
N GLY A 37 -13.97 -8.71 -0.79
CA GLY A 37 -12.84 -8.27 0.03
C GLY A 37 -11.79 -7.38 -0.63
N LEU A 38 -12.03 -6.90 -1.86
CA LEU A 38 -11.11 -6.04 -2.62
C LEU A 38 -11.43 -4.53 -2.52
N SER A 39 -12.53 -4.14 -1.86
CA SER A 39 -13.00 -2.74 -1.76
C SER A 39 -13.09 -2.25 -0.32
#